data_AF-A0A527WFL5-F1
#
_entry.id   AF-A0A527WFL5-F1
#
_cell.length_a   1.000
_cell.length_b   1.000
_cell.length_c   1.000
_cell.angle_alpha   90.00
_cell.angle_beta   90.00
_cell.angle_gamma   90.00
#
_symmetry.space_group_name_H-M   'P 1'
#
loop_
_entity.id
_entity.type
_entity.pdbx_description
1 polymer ?
#
loop_
_entity_poly.entity_id
_entity_poly.type
_entity_poly.pdbx_seq_one_letter_code
_entity_poly.pdbx_strand_id
1 'polypeptide(L)'
;GIVYSYLPFMVLPLYSSLEKMDYSLVEAAEDLGCPPIGAFWKITFPLSLPGVVAGCLLVFIPAVGEFVIPDLLGGSQTLMIGKTLWNEFFSNRDWPVSSAVAVILLLVLTFPIMFFQQAQAKAQEQGR
;
A
#
# COMPACT_ATOMS: atom_id res chain seq x y z
N GLY A 1 12.80 9.38 4.15
CA GLY A 1 13.10 8.70 2.87
C GLY A 1 11.87 8.03 2.33
N ILE A 2 11.62 6.78 2.76
CA ILE A 2 10.55 5.90 2.24
C ILE A 2 9.20 6.60 2.13
N VAL A 3 8.71 7.23 3.21
CA VAL A 3 7.39 7.89 3.21
C VAL A 3 7.29 8.95 2.11
N TYR A 4 8.31 9.80 1.98
CA TYR A 4 8.33 10.85 0.97
C TYR A 4 8.37 10.28 -0.45
N SER A 5 9.19 9.25 -0.69
CA SER A 5 9.34 8.61 -1.99
C SER A 5 8.08 7.89 -2.46
N TYR A 6 7.30 7.31 -1.53
CA TYR A 6 6.09 6.56 -1.88
C TYR A 6 4.77 7.30 -1.67
N LEU A 7 4.81 8.52 -1.14
CA LEU A 7 3.62 9.36 -0.95
C LEU A 7 2.79 9.51 -2.25
N PRO A 8 3.38 9.75 -3.44
CA PRO A 8 2.61 9.85 -4.67
C PRO A 8 1.81 8.58 -5.00
N PHE A 9 2.34 7.40 -4.69
CA PHE A 9 1.67 6.11 -4.92
C PHE A 9 0.45 5.91 -4.00
N MET A 10 0.45 6.53 -2.82
CA MET A 10 -0.72 6.58 -1.94
C MET A 10 -1.74 7.61 -2.41
N VAL A 11 -1.27 8.79 -2.81
CA VAL A 11 -2.14 9.93 -3.13
C VAL A 11 -2.92 9.70 -4.42
N LEU A 12 -2.33 9.09 -5.45
CA LEU A 12 -3.01 8.93 -6.75
C LEU A 12 -4.30 8.08 -6.66
N PRO A 13 -4.32 6.89 -6.03
CA PRO A 13 -5.55 6.11 -5.88
C PRO A 13 -6.56 6.76 -4.95
N LEU A 14 -6.09 7.41 -3.87
CA LEU A 14 -6.95 8.18 -2.97
C LEU A 14 -7.65 9.31 -3.71
N TYR A 15 -6.90 10.09 -4.50
CA TYR A 15 -7.44 11.18 -5.29
C TYR A 15 -8.47 10.66 -6.30
N SER A 16 -8.14 9.60 -7.06
CA SER A 16 -9.09 9.01 -8.02
C SER A 16 -10.37 8.49 -7.35
N SER A 17 -10.29 7.98 -6.12
CA SER A 17 -11.46 7.53 -5.36
C SER A 17 -12.31 8.70 -4.87
N LEU A 18 -11.69 9.77 -4.40
CA LEU A 18 -12.38 10.96 -3.90
C LEU A 18 -12.98 11.80 -5.04
N GLU A 19 -12.32 11.88 -6.19
CA GLU A 19 -12.81 12.60 -7.37
C GLU A 19 -14.11 11.99 -7.92
N LYS A 20 -14.29 10.67 -7.77
CA LYS A 20 -15.49 9.94 -8.18
C LYS A 20 -16.62 9.94 -7.13
N MET A 21 -16.36 10.49 -5.95
CA MET A 21 -17.34 10.52 -4.86
C MET A 21 -18.43 11.54 -5.15
N ASP A 22 -19.68 11.17 -4.87
CA ASP A 22 -20.82 12.09 -4.96
C ASP A 22 -20.82 13.05 -3.77
N TYR A 23 -20.58 14.33 -4.04
CA TYR A 23 -20.56 15.39 -3.03
C TYR A 23 -21.94 15.68 -2.42
N SER A 24 -23.03 15.31 -3.08
CA SER A 24 -24.38 15.50 -2.55
C SER A 24 -24.62 14.74 -1.24
N LEU A 25 -23.88 13.64 -1.01
CA LEU A 25 -23.92 12.89 0.26
C LEU A 25 -23.37 13.73 1.43
N VAL A 26 -22.33 14.53 1.17
CA VAL A 26 -21.73 15.40 2.18
C VAL A 26 -22.65 16.58 2.46
N GLU A 27 -23.19 17.21 1.41
CA GLU A 27 -24.18 18.29 1.53
C GLU A 27 -25.41 17.84 2.33
N ALA A 28 -25.97 16.66 2.02
CA ALA A 28 -27.12 16.11 2.75
C ALA A 28 -26.81 15.84 4.24
N ALA A 29 -25.57 15.48 4.57
CA ALA A 29 -25.17 15.31 5.97
C ALA A 29 -25.06 16.64 6.70
N GLU A 30 -24.52 17.68 6.04
CA GLU A 30 -24.45 19.04 6.58
C GLU A 30 -25.85 19.63 6.77
N ASP A 31 -26.77 19.41 5.82
CA ASP A 31 -28.18 19.81 5.91
C ASP A 31 -28.91 19.17 7.11
N LEU A 32 -28.55 17.93 7.45
CA LEU A 32 -29.05 17.22 8.63
C LEU A 32 -28.37 17.65 9.94
N GLY A 33 -27.52 18.68 9.91
CA GLY A 33 -26.82 19.22 11.06
C GLY A 33 -25.57 18.45 11.47
N CYS A 34 -25.02 17.59 10.60
CA CYS A 34 -23.75 16.92 10.86
C CYS A 34 -22.60 17.93 10.71
N PRO A 35 -21.70 18.07 11.71
CA PRO A 35 -20.53 18.92 11.56
C PRO A 35 -19.58 18.34 10.48
N PRO A 36 -18.75 19.16 9.82
CA PRO A 36 -17.85 18.71 8.74
C PRO A 36 -16.94 17.53 9.13
N ILE A 37 -16.44 17.53 10.37
CA ILE A 37 -15.64 16.41 10.90
C ILE A 37 -16.47 15.13 11.01
N GLY A 38 -17.74 15.24 11.39
CA GLY A 38 -18.67 14.12 11.45
C GLY A 38 -19.01 13.59 10.06
N ALA A 39 -19.22 14.47 9.08
CA ALA A 39 -19.44 14.10 7.68
C ALA A 39 -18.22 13.37 7.10
N PHE A 40 -17.00 13.83 7.40
CA PHE A 40 -15.77 13.16 6.98
C PHE A 40 -15.72 11.70 7.46
N TRP A 41 -15.88 11.45 8.76
CA TRP A 41 -15.77 10.08 9.29
C TRP A 41 -16.93 9.17 8.89
N LYS A 42 -18.13 9.71 8.67
CA LYS A 42 -19.32 8.92 8.31
C LYS A 42 -19.47 8.68 6.82
N ILE A 43 -18.95 9.57 5.98
CA ILE A 43 -19.20 9.56 4.53
C ILE A 43 -17.89 9.47 3.77
N THR A 44 -17.04 10.49 3.87
CA THR A 44 -15.81 10.59 3.07
C THR A 44 -14.84 9.44 3.36
N PHE A 45 -14.61 9.11 4.64
CA PHE A 45 -13.71 8.05 5.06
C PHE A 45 -14.15 6.66 4.56
N PRO A 46 -15.39 6.18 4.84
CA PRO A 46 -15.81 4.86 4.37
C PRO A 46 -15.90 4.79 2.84
N LEU A 47 -16.32 5.86 2.15
CA LEU A 47 -16.37 5.88 0.68
C LEU A 47 -14.98 5.93 0.03
N SER A 48 -13.97 6.46 0.72
CA SER A 48 -12.58 6.47 0.23
C SER A 48 -11.80 5.19 0.56
N LEU A 49 -12.34 4.27 1.38
CA LEU A 49 -11.69 3.00 1.73
C LEU A 49 -11.17 2.20 0.52
N PRO A 50 -11.92 2.05 -0.59
CA PRO A 50 -11.40 1.36 -1.77
C PRO A 50 -10.12 2.01 -2.32
N GLY A 51 -10.08 3.35 -2.35
CA GLY A 51 -8.89 4.12 -2.72
C GLY A 51 -7.75 4.01 -1.72
N VAL A 52 -8.05 4.02 -0.41
CA VAL A 52 -7.06 3.81 0.67
C VAL A 52 -6.39 2.46 0.48
N VAL A 53 -7.17 1.39 0.29
CA VAL A 53 -6.62 0.05 0.15
C VAL A 53 -5.81 -0.09 -1.14
N ALA A 54 -6.29 0.47 -2.26
CA ALA A 54 -5.52 0.49 -3.50
C ALA A 54 -4.18 1.24 -3.33
N GLY A 55 -4.19 2.40 -2.66
CA GLY A 55 -2.97 3.16 -2.33
C GLY A 55 -2.02 2.39 -1.43
N CYS A 56 -2.51 1.75 -0.38
CA CYS A 56 -1.69 0.93 0.51
C CYS A 56 -0.99 -0.20 -0.24
N LEU A 57 -1.65 -0.83 -1.21
CA LEU A 57 -1.04 -1.88 -2.03
C LEU A 57 0.03 -1.34 -2.97
N LEU A 58 -0.23 -0.22 -3.64
CA LEU A 58 0.76 0.41 -4.51
C LEU A 58 2.01 0.87 -3.75
N VAL A 59 1.87 1.25 -2.47
CA VAL A 59 3.02 1.57 -1.60
C VAL A 59 3.69 0.31 -1.08
N PHE A 60 2.93 -0.72 -0.69
CA PHE A 60 3.47 -1.95 -0.09
C PHE A 60 4.41 -2.70 -1.04
N ILE A 61 4.04 -2.80 -2.33
CA ILE A 61 4.82 -3.53 -3.34
C ILE A 61 6.29 -3.06 -3.40
N PRO A 62 6.58 -1.77 -3.66
CA PRO A 62 7.95 -1.29 -3.68
C PRO A 62 8.55 -1.16 -2.27
N ALA A 63 7.76 -0.78 -1.26
CA ALA A 63 8.30 -0.55 0.09
C ALA A 63 8.87 -1.82 0.74
N VAL A 64 8.32 -3.00 0.47
CA VAL A 64 8.84 -4.28 0.99
C VAL A 64 10.19 -4.65 0.36
N GLY A 65 10.37 -4.31 -0.92
CA GLY A 65 11.63 -4.57 -1.64
C GLY A 65 12.68 -3.46 -1.48
N GLU A 66 12.31 -2.33 -0.88
CA GLU A 66 13.16 -1.16 -0.80
C GLU A 66 14.28 -1.35 0.23
N PHE A 67 15.52 -1.41 -0.23
CA PHE A 67 16.70 -1.46 0.65
C PHE A 67 17.65 -0.28 0.43
N VAL A 68 17.55 0.42 -0.70
CA VAL A 68 18.49 1.49 -1.08
C VAL A 68 18.27 2.72 -0.21
N ILE A 69 17.02 3.17 -0.08
CA ILE A 69 16.67 4.34 0.75
C ILE A 69 17.01 4.11 2.23
N PRO A 70 16.65 2.97 2.86
CA PRO A 70 17.10 2.62 4.21
C PRO A 70 18.61 2.53 4.35
N ASP A 71 19.31 1.93 3.39
CA ASP A 71 20.76 1.78 3.50
C ASP A 71 21.48 3.13 3.46
N LEU A 72 20.99 4.06 2.61
CA LEU A 72 21.54 5.40 2.48
C LEU A 72 21.15 6.35 3.61
N LEU A 73 19.95 6.21 4.20
CA LEU A 73 19.40 7.16 5.18
C LEU A 73 19.25 6.62 6.61
N GLY A 74 19.25 5.30 6.80
CA GLY A 74 18.95 4.60 8.05
C GLY A 74 20.18 4.12 8.83
N GLY A 75 21.37 4.16 8.22
CA GLY A 75 22.63 3.75 8.86
C GLY A 75 22.79 2.22 9.00
N SER A 76 23.94 1.79 9.52
CA SER A 76 24.39 0.39 9.51
C SER A 76 23.50 -0.60 10.27
N GLN A 77 22.61 -0.14 11.16
CA GLN A 77 21.72 -0.98 11.97
C GLN A 77 20.33 -1.19 11.35
N THR A 78 20.01 -0.57 10.21
CA THR A 78 18.74 -0.82 9.52
C THR A 78 18.84 -2.09 8.66
N LEU A 79 18.53 -3.23 9.29
CA LEU A 79 18.39 -4.50 8.59
C LEU A 79 17.04 -4.51 7.85
N MET A 80 17.10 -4.44 6.53
CA MET A 80 15.98 -4.67 5.62
C MET A 80 16.18 -6.00 4.91
N ILE A 81 15.08 -6.68 4.57
CA ILE A 81 15.12 -8.00 3.89
C ILE A 81 15.97 -7.93 2.61
N GLY A 82 15.89 -6.84 1.85
CA GLY A 82 16.71 -6.63 0.65
C GLY A 82 18.21 -6.50 0.93
N LYS A 83 18.60 -5.89 2.06
CA LYS A 83 20.01 -5.79 2.48
C LYS A 83 20.57 -7.14 2.93
N THR A 84 19.77 -7.95 3.62
CA THR A 84 20.16 -9.33 3.98
C THR A 84 20.35 -10.18 2.73
N LEU A 85 19.43 -10.10 1.76
CA LEU A 85 19.58 -10.77 0.45
C LEU A 85 20.89 -10.38 -0.24
N TRP A 86 21.17 -9.07 -0.30
CA TRP A 86 22.40 -8.55 -0.91
C TRP A 86 23.66 -9.09 -0.24
N ASN A 87 23.70 -9.07 1.09
CA ASN A 87 24.85 -9.56 1.86
C ASN A 87 25.07 -11.07 1.71
N GLU A 88 24.01 -11.88 1.75
CA GLU A 88 24.13 -13.34 1.58
C GLU A 88 24.57 -13.71 0.14
N PHE A 89 24.07 -12.98 -0.88
CA PHE A 89 24.46 -13.18 -2.27
C PHE A 89 25.93 -12.80 -2.53
N PHE A 90 26.35 -11.61 -2.12
CA PHE A 90 27.64 -11.03 -2.53
C PHE A 90 28.76 -11.25 -1.51
N SER A 91 28.47 -11.24 -0.21
CA SER A 91 29.50 -11.36 0.84
C SER A 91 29.75 -12.81 1.24
N ASN A 92 28.68 -13.59 1.46
CA ASN A 92 28.80 -14.99 1.86
C ASN A 92 28.87 -15.98 0.68
N ARG A 93 28.48 -15.55 -0.54
CA ARG A 93 28.36 -16.41 -1.73
C ARG A 93 27.48 -17.65 -1.50
N ASP A 94 26.48 -17.55 -0.64
CA ASP A 94 25.56 -18.64 -0.32
C ASP A 94 24.34 -18.62 -1.27
N TRP A 95 24.56 -19.07 -2.50
CA TRP A 95 23.54 -19.11 -3.57
C TRP A 95 22.25 -19.87 -3.18
N PRO A 96 22.32 -21.02 -2.46
CA PRO A 96 21.12 -21.71 -1.96
C PRO A 96 20.28 -20.85 -1.02
N VAL A 97 20.88 -20.24 0.01
CA VAL A 97 20.15 -19.41 0.99
C VAL A 97 19.54 -18.19 0.32
N SER A 98 20.34 -17.53 -0.51
CA SER A 98 19.91 -16.40 -1.34
C SER A 98 18.71 -16.71 -2.24
N SER A 99 18.68 -17.89 -2.85
CA SER A 99 17.56 -18.33 -3.69
C SER A 99 16.30 -18.59 -2.85
N ALA A 100 16.44 -19.18 -1.66
CA ALA A 100 15.32 -19.40 -0.75
C ALA A 100 14.69 -18.07 -0.29
N VAL A 101 15.51 -17.09 0.09
CA VAL A 101 15.02 -15.76 0.52
C VAL A 101 14.35 -15.02 -0.65
N ALA A 102 14.87 -15.15 -1.88
CA ALA A 102 14.25 -14.56 -3.06
C ALA A 102 12.86 -15.17 -3.36
N VAL A 103 12.71 -16.49 -3.23
CA VAL A 103 11.41 -17.18 -3.39
C VAL A 103 10.43 -16.75 -2.30
N ILE A 104 10.88 -16.63 -1.05
CA ILE A 104 10.03 -16.14 0.05
C ILE A 104 9.58 -14.71 -0.22
N LEU A 105 10.49 -13.82 -0.65
CA LEU A 105 10.15 -12.44 -0.99
C LEU A 105 9.14 -12.38 -2.14
N LEU A 106 9.31 -13.23 -3.16
CA LEU A 106 8.33 -13.36 -4.25
C LEU A 106 6.95 -13.77 -3.72
N LEU A 107 6.88 -14.78 -2.85
CA LEU A 107 5.60 -15.21 -2.25
C LEU A 107 4.96 -14.10 -1.41
N VAL A 108 5.75 -13.39 -0.60
CA VAL A 108 5.28 -12.27 0.23
C VAL A 108 4.73 -11.12 -0.62
N LEU A 109 5.31 -10.87 -1.81
CA LEU A 109 4.80 -9.86 -2.72
C LEU A 109 3.58 -10.34 -3.51
N THR A 110 3.60 -11.56 -4.04
CA THR A 110 2.55 -12.08 -4.92
C THR A 110 1.27 -12.48 -4.17
N PHE A 111 1.38 -13.09 -2.99
CA PHE A 111 0.23 -13.62 -2.26
C PHE A 111 -0.80 -12.54 -1.86
N PRO A 112 -0.42 -11.39 -1.26
CA PRO A 112 -1.36 -10.33 -0.91
C PRO A 112 -2.01 -9.70 -2.14
N ILE A 113 -1.27 -9.56 -3.24
CA ILE A 113 -1.78 -9.02 -4.50
C ILE A 113 -2.85 -9.95 -5.08
N MET A 114 -2.58 -11.25 -5.14
CA MET A 114 -3.56 -12.23 -5.64
C MET A 114 -4.82 -12.27 -4.79
N PHE A 115 -4.66 -12.30 -3.46
CA PHE A 115 -5.79 -12.29 -2.54
C PHE A 115 -6.65 -11.03 -2.73
N PHE A 116 -6.00 -9.87 -2.89
CA PHE A 116 -6.71 -8.61 -3.09
C PHE A 116 -7.41 -8.53 -4.45
N GLN A 117 -6.76 -8.96 -5.54
CA GLN A 117 -7.39 -9.02 -6.86
C GLN A 117 -8.63 -9.91 -6.85
N GLN A 118 -8.58 -11.04 -6.15
CA GLN A 118 -9.74 -11.92 -5.97
C GLN A 118 -10.84 -11.28 -5.13
N ALA A 119 -10.49 -10.55 -4.06
CA ALA A 119 -11.45 -9.83 -3.23
C ALA A 119 -12.16 -8.71 -4.03
N GLN A 120 -11.43 -7.96 -4.85
CA GLN A 120 -11.99 -6.93 -5.72
C GLN A 120 -12.86 -7.51 -6.82
N ALA A 121 -12.42 -8.60 -7.47
CA ALA A 121 -13.23 -9.29 -8.48
C ALA A 121 -14.58 -9.73 -7.91
N LYS A 122 -14.60 -10.31 -6.71
CA LYS A 122 -15.83 -10.71 -6.00
C LYS A 122 -16.72 -9.51 -5.63
N ALA A 123 -16.13 -8.40 -5.18
CA ALA A 123 -16.88 -7.20 -4.84
C ALA A 123 -17.56 -6.57 -6.09
N GLN A 124 -16.89 -6.64 -7.24
CA GLN A 124 -17.43 -6.13 -8.51
C GLN A 124 -18.51 -7.05 -9.11
N GLU A 125 -18.43 -8.36 -8.86
CA GLU A 125 -19.48 -9.33 -9.21
C GLU A 125 -20.74 -9.18 -8.33
N GLN A 126 -20.59 -8.81 -7.06
CA GLN A 126 -21.72 -8.60 -6.14
C GLN A 126 -22.46 -7.27 -6.35
N GLY A 127 -21.83 -6.31 -7.03
CA GLY A 127 -22.42 -5.00 -7.37
C GLY A 127 -23.12 -4.95 -8.72
N ARG A 128 -23.25 -6.08 -9.43
CA ARG A 128 -24.03 -6.25 -10.68
C ARG A 128 -25.32 -7.01 -10.42
#